data_AF-A0A662WK30-F1
#
_entry.id   AF-A0A662WK30-F1
#
_cell.length_a   1.000
_cell.length_b   1.000
_cell.length_c   1.000
_cell.angle_alpha   90.00
_cell.angle_beta   90.00
_cell.angle_gamma   90.00
#
_symmetry.space_group_name_H-M   'P 1'
#
loop_
_entity.id
_entity.type
_entity.pdbx_description
1 polymer ?
#
loop_
_entity_poly.entity_id
_entity_poly.type
_entity_poly.pdbx_seq_one_letter_code
_entity_poly.pdbx_strand_id
1 'polypeptide(L)'
;MIGISPLDDGQTANTHIEYIEAILAVYDKTTDMVKFLVGDNCFTNRSIGTMLRIPLVGCASHRYNLAVNRFLSDSEDLISQIRTLMTTLCLLNNAVQVAHHMRLLPEYSNATRWSSVWRMMIRYV
;
A
#
# COMPACT_ATOMS: atom_id res chain seq x y z
N MET A 1 5.90 15.74 -8.78
CA MET A 1 4.61 15.51 -8.10
C MET A 1 3.77 16.75 -8.31
N ILE A 2 2.59 16.63 -8.93
CA ILE A 2 1.79 17.80 -9.38
C ILE A 2 0.58 18.11 -8.48
N GLY A 3 0.30 17.25 -7.51
CA GLY A 3 -0.72 17.47 -6.48
C GLY A 3 -0.78 16.32 -5.47
N ILE A 4 -1.39 16.58 -4.31
CA ILE A 4 -1.69 15.60 -3.26
C ILE A 4 -3.07 15.93 -2.68
N SER A 5 -4.02 15.00 -2.82
CA SER A 5 -5.36 15.21 -2.28
C SER A 5 -5.26 15.33 -0.76
N PRO A 6 -5.88 16.35 -0.14
CA PRO A 6 -6.07 16.34 1.30
C PRO A 6 -6.88 15.08 1.68
N LEU A 7 -6.52 14.47 2.80
CA LEU A 7 -7.25 13.33 3.38
C LEU A 7 -8.54 13.89 4.00
N ASP A 8 -9.61 13.99 3.21
CA ASP A 8 -10.92 14.41 3.71
C ASP A 8 -11.95 13.28 3.59
N ASP A 9 -13.00 13.32 4.42
CA ASP A 9 -14.00 12.26 4.54
C ASP A 9 -14.85 12.15 3.26
N GLY A 10 -14.45 11.22 2.38
CA GLY A 10 -15.16 10.93 1.13
C GLY A 10 -14.21 10.57 -0.01
N GLN A 11 -13.56 9.41 0.05
CA GLN A 11 -12.69 8.90 -1.02
C GLN A 11 -13.48 8.27 -2.18
N THR A 12 -14.50 8.99 -2.65
CA THR A 12 -15.30 8.55 -3.80
C THR A 12 -14.56 8.85 -5.09
N ALA A 13 -14.89 8.10 -6.14
CA ALA A 13 -14.28 8.33 -7.45
C ALA A 13 -14.61 9.72 -8.02
N ASN A 14 -15.80 10.29 -7.73
CA ASN A 14 -16.16 11.64 -8.15
C ASN A 14 -15.27 12.70 -7.49
N THR A 15 -15.09 12.62 -6.17
CA THR A 15 -14.22 13.53 -5.43
C THR A 15 -12.78 13.50 -5.96
N HIS A 16 -12.28 12.32 -6.32
CA HIS A 16 -10.97 12.19 -6.95
C HIS A 16 -10.92 12.77 -8.36
N ILE A 17 -11.98 12.63 -9.17
CA ILE A 17 -12.05 13.21 -10.52
C ILE A 17 -12.05 14.74 -10.43
N GLU A 18 -12.89 15.34 -9.58
CA GLU A 18 -12.92 16.80 -9.35
C GLU A 18 -11.52 17.32 -8.95
N TYR A 19 -10.84 16.58 -8.08
CA TYR A 19 -9.48 16.93 -7.66
C TYR A 19 -8.46 16.81 -8.81
N ILE A 20 -8.55 15.77 -9.64
CA ILE A 20 -7.70 15.60 -10.83
C ILE A 20 -7.94 16.76 -11.81
N GLU A 21 -9.19 17.12 -12.06
CA GLU A 21 -9.56 18.24 -12.93
C GLU A 21 -9.01 19.57 -12.41
N ALA A 22 -9.15 19.83 -11.10
CA ALA A 22 -8.60 21.03 -10.47
C ALA A 22 -7.08 21.11 -10.61
N ILE A 23 -6.34 20.00 -10.43
CA ILE A 23 -4.88 19.98 -10.66
C ILE A 23 -4.56 20.25 -12.12
N LEU A 24 -5.24 19.58 -13.05
CA LEU A 24 -4.95 19.72 -14.48
C LEU A 24 -5.21 21.16 -14.96
N ALA A 25 -6.25 21.81 -14.44
CA ALA A 25 -6.59 23.19 -14.76
C ALA A 25 -5.48 24.19 -14.39
N VAL A 26 -4.71 23.95 -13.31
CA VAL A 26 -3.53 24.78 -12.94
C VAL A 26 -2.48 24.81 -14.06
N TYR A 27 -2.45 23.80 -14.93
CA TYR A 27 -1.50 23.66 -16.03
C TYR A 27 -2.15 23.83 -17.41
N ASP A 28 -3.37 24.40 -17.48
CA ASP A 28 -4.16 24.52 -18.71
C ASP A 28 -4.39 23.18 -19.42
N LYS A 29 -4.60 22.11 -18.64
CA LYS A 29 -4.87 20.76 -19.13
C LYS A 29 -6.28 20.30 -18.75
N THR A 30 -6.79 19.35 -19.52
CA THR A 30 -8.07 18.66 -19.25
C THR A 30 -7.86 17.16 -19.14
N THR A 31 -8.87 16.45 -18.63
CA THR A 31 -8.87 14.99 -18.52
C THR A 31 -8.75 14.28 -19.88
N ASP A 32 -9.15 14.90 -20.98
CA ASP A 32 -8.98 14.38 -22.36
C ASP A 32 -7.50 14.17 -22.75
N MET A 33 -6.59 14.90 -22.08
CA MET A 33 -5.15 14.76 -22.28
C MET A 33 -4.58 13.55 -21.51
N VAL A 34 -5.32 13.02 -20.53
CA VAL A 34 -4.91 11.83 -19.77
C VAL A 34 -5.16 10.59 -20.62
N LYS A 35 -4.12 9.79 -20.87
CA LYS A 35 -4.22 8.60 -21.72
C LYS A 35 -4.50 7.32 -20.97
N PHE A 36 -4.09 7.25 -19.71
CA PHE A 36 -4.29 6.09 -18.85
C PHE A 36 -4.10 6.49 -17.38
N LEU A 37 -4.71 5.72 -16.49
CA LEU A 37 -4.46 5.79 -15.04
C LEU A 37 -3.53 4.65 -14.65
N VAL A 38 -2.58 4.88 -13.74
CA VAL A 38 -1.77 3.81 -13.14
C VAL A 38 -2.13 3.71 -11.67
N GLY A 39 -2.56 2.52 -11.23
CA GLY A 39 -3.02 2.33 -9.87
C GLY A 39 -3.20 0.86 -9.53
N ASP A 40 -3.52 0.58 -8.27
CA ASP A 40 -4.04 -0.74 -7.91
C ASP A 40 -5.44 -0.94 -8.51
N ASN A 41 -5.93 -2.17 -8.48
CA ASN A 41 -7.25 -2.52 -9.02
C ASN A 41 -8.39 -2.28 -8.00
N CYS A 42 -8.23 -1.31 -7.08
CA CYS A 42 -9.26 -1.03 -6.11
C CYS A 42 -10.54 -0.51 -6.78
N PHE A 43 -11.66 -0.55 -6.05
CA PHE A 43 -12.96 -0.15 -6.58
C PHE A 43 -12.97 1.31 -7.07
N THR A 44 -12.38 2.22 -6.27
CA THR A 44 -12.28 3.65 -6.60
C THR A 44 -11.47 3.88 -7.88
N ASN A 45 -10.28 3.29 -8.01
CA ASN A 45 -9.45 3.46 -9.21
C ASN A 45 -10.11 2.91 -10.48
N ARG A 46 -10.79 1.75 -10.38
CA ARG A 46 -11.59 1.21 -11.49
C ARG A 46 -12.72 2.14 -11.89
N SER A 47 -13.40 2.70 -10.90
CA SER A 47 -14.53 3.62 -11.10
C SER A 47 -14.06 4.92 -11.77
N ILE A 48 -12.92 5.49 -11.34
CA ILE A 48 -12.30 6.65 -12.00
C ILE A 48 -11.98 6.36 -13.46
N GLY A 49 -11.28 5.25 -13.75
CA GLY A 49 -10.93 4.88 -15.13
C GLY A 49 -12.18 4.69 -16.01
N THR A 50 -13.23 4.09 -15.46
CA THR A 50 -14.51 3.90 -16.15
C THR A 50 -15.20 5.24 -16.46
N MET A 51 -15.29 6.13 -15.46
CA MET A 51 -15.94 7.43 -15.61
C MET A 51 -15.20 8.35 -16.58
N LEU A 52 -13.86 8.36 -16.52
CA LEU A 52 -13.01 9.10 -17.45
C LEU A 52 -12.85 8.41 -18.82
N ARG A 53 -13.34 7.18 -18.98
CA ARG A 53 -13.21 6.35 -20.20
C ARG A 53 -11.76 6.14 -20.65
N ILE A 54 -10.85 5.99 -19.69
CA ILE A 54 -9.43 5.73 -19.92
C ILE A 54 -9.02 4.37 -19.34
N PRO A 55 -8.03 3.69 -19.93
CA PRO A 55 -7.54 2.42 -19.39
C PRO A 55 -6.87 2.62 -18.01
N LEU A 56 -7.18 1.71 -17.08
CA LEU A 56 -6.46 1.55 -15.82
C LEU A 56 -5.36 0.49 -15.99
N VAL A 57 -4.11 0.95 -15.96
CA VAL A 57 -2.93 0.10 -16.00
C VAL A 57 -2.57 -0.31 -14.57
N GLY A 58 -2.55 -1.63 -14.32
CA GLY A 58 -2.18 -2.15 -13.02
C GLY A 58 -0.78 -1.74 -12.60
N CYS A 59 -0.67 -1.24 -11.36
CA CYS A 59 0.59 -0.82 -10.76
C CYS A 59 1.57 -2.00 -10.65
N ALA A 60 2.80 -1.82 -11.14
CA ALA A 60 3.82 -2.88 -11.16
C ALA A 60 4.19 -3.36 -9.75
N SER A 61 4.28 -2.46 -8.77
CA SER A 61 4.55 -2.81 -7.38
C SER A 61 3.41 -3.61 -6.75
N HIS A 62 2.16 -3.34 -7.13
CA HIS A 62 1.02 -4.13 -6.68
C HIS A 62 1.06 -5.56 -7.24
N ARG A 63 1.33 -5.69 -8.54
CA ARG A 63 1.50 -7.01 -9.18
C ARG A 63 2.65 -7.80 -8.55
N TYR A 64 3.76 -7.12 -8.26
CA TYR A 64 4.89 -7.72 -7.56
C TYR A 64 4.50 -8.22 -6.16
N ASN A 65 3.78 -7.40 -5.38
CA ASN A 65 3.29 -7.82 -4.06
C ASN A 65 2.37 -9.05 -4.14
N LEU A 66 1.47 -9.10 -5.13
CA LEU A 66 0.62 -10.28 -5.35
C LEU A 66 1.44 -11.53 -5.69
N ALA A 67 2.48 -11.39 -6.53
CA ALA A 67 3.39 -12.49 -6.84
C ALA A 67 4.16 -12.97 -5.60
N VAL A 68 4.65 -12.06 -4.77
CA VAL A 68 5.31 -12.39 -3.50
C VAL A 68 4.34 -13.11 -2.54
N ASN A 69 3.12 -12.62 -2.39
CA ASN A 69 2.12 -13.28 -1.55
C ASN A 69 1.81 -14.70 -2.03
N ARG A 70 1.71 -14.90 -3.35
CA ARG A 70 1.53 -16.24 -3.93
C ARG A 70 2.76 -17.13 -3.74
N PHE A 71 3.96 -16.57 -3.80
CA PHE A 71 5.19 -17.32 -3.54
C PHE A 71 5.28 -17.76 -2.07
N LEU A 72 4.80 -16.93 -1.14
CA LEU A 72 4.84 -17.19 0.29
C LEU A 72 3.66 -18.03 0.82
N SER A 73 2.69 -18.41 -0.03
CA SER A 73 1.48 -19.12 0.43
C SER A 73 1.81 -20.44 1.12
N ASP A 74 2.81 -21.16 0.61
CA ASP A 74 3.21 -22.46 1.14
C ASP A 74 3.88 -22.34 2.53
N SER A 75 4.34 -21.13 2.89
CA SER A 75 4.98 -20.82 4.16
C SER A 75 4.08 -19.99 5.09
N GLU A 76 2.78 -19.88 4.78
CA GLU A 76 1.86 -19.01 5.51
C GLU A 76 1.78 -19.36 7.01
N ASP A 77 1.80 -20.64 7.36
CA ASP A 77 1.79 -21.11 8.76
C ASP A 77 3.03 -20.64 9.54
N LEU A 78 4.22 -20.76 8.92
CA LEU A 78 5.46 -20.31 9.54
C LEU A 78 5.48 -18.78 9.68
N ILE A 79 5.05 -18.07 8.64
CA ILE A 79 4.93 -16.61 8.67
C ILE A 79 3.94 -16.17 9.75
N SER A 80 2.86 -16.91 9.96
CA SER A 80 1.87 -16.66 11.01
C SER A 80 2.46 -16.84 12.42
N GLN A 81 3.29 -17.86 12.62
CA GLN A 81 4.02 -18.05 13.88
C GLN A 81 5.00 -16.91 14.16
N ILE A 82 5.78 -16.49 13.16
CA ILE A 82 6.70 -15.35 13.27
C ILE A 82 5.90 -14.07 13.58
N ARG A 83 4.76 -13.86 12.92
CA ARG A 83 3.88 -12.70 13.16
C ARG A 83 3.37 -12.67 14.59
N THR A 84 2.96 -13.82 15.13
CA THR A 84 2.54 -13.94 16.53
C THR A 84 3.67 -13.57 17.48
N LEU A 85 4.87 -14.15 17.27
CA LEU A 85 6.05 -13.83 18.07
C LEU A 85 6.38 -12.33 18.02
N MET A 86 6.48 -11.75 16.83
CA MET A 86 6.81 -10.34 16.65
C MET A 86 5.78 -9.42 17.30
N THR A 87 4.50 -9.77 17.25
CA THR A 87 3.43 -9.05 17.94
C THR A 87 3.65 -9.04 19.46
N THR A 88 4.02 -10.19 20.03
CA THR A 88 4.35 -10.29 21.46
C THR A 88 5.60 -9.49 21.83
N LEU A 89 6.64 -9.52 20.99
CA LEU A 89 7.89 -8.79 21.24
C LEU A 89 7.71 -7.27 21.11
N CYS A 90 6.77 -6.80 20.29
CA CYS A 90 6.45 -5.38 20.17
C CYS A 90 5.63 -4.83 21.37
N LEU A 91 5.17 -5.66 22.32
CA LEU A 91 4.51 -5.18 23.53
C LEU A 91 5.49 -4.35 24.37
N LEU A 92 5.01 -3.25 24.96
CA LEU A 92 5.86 -2.21 25.58
C LEU A 92 6.99 -2.76 26.48
N ASN A 93 6.63 -3.62 27.43
CA ASN A 93 7.60 -4.21 28.38
C ASN A 93 8.60 -5.13 27.69
N ASN A 94 8.12 -5.91 26.71
CA ASN A 94 8.96 -6.85 25.96
C ASN A 94 9.89 -6.10 25.00
N ALA A 95 9.39 -5.06 24.33
CA ALA A 95 10.16 -4.25 23.39
C ALA A 95 11.34 -3.57 24.07
N VAL A 96 11.18 -3.07 25.31
CA VAL A 96 12.27 -2.53 26.12
C VAL A 96 13.32 -3.61 26.39
N GLN A 97 12.91 -4.80 26.83
CA GLN A 97 13.84 -5.91 27.09
C GLN A 97 14.55 -6.35 25.80
N VAL A 98 13.82 -6.47 24.70
CA VAL A 98 14.37 -6.85 23.39
C VAL A 98 15.38 -5.81 22.89
N ALA A 99 15.16 -4.52 23.14
CA ALA A 99 16.10 -3.47 22.76
C ALA A 99 17.49 -3.64 23.41
N HIS A 100 17.57 -4.28 24.59
CA HIS A 100 18.83 -4.60 25.24
C HIS A 100 19.57 -5.79 24.60
N HIS A 101 18.85 -6.67 23.89
CA HIS A 101 19.38 -7.94 23.39
C HIS A 101 19.48 -8.01 21.86
N MET A 102 18.72 -7.21 21.11
CA MET A 102 18.66 -7.25 19.66
C MET A 102 19.07 -5.92 19.03
N ARG A 103 19.86 -6.00 17.94
CA ARG A 103 20.26 -4.82 17.15
C ARG A 103 19.08 -4.19 16.40
N LEU A 104 18.10 -5.01 16.02
CA LEU A 104 16.94 -4.60 15.25
C LEU A 104 15.67 -4.84 16.07
N LEU A 105 14.90 -3.78 16.34
CA LEU A 105 13.64 -3.91 17.06
C LEU A 105 12.60 -4.74 16.28
N PRO A 106 11.72 -5.49 16.95
CA PRO A 106 10.62 -6.21 16.31
C PRO A 106 9.74 -5.27 15.47
N GLU A 107 9.21 -5.77 14.34
CA GLU A 107 8.24 -5.04 13.50
C GLU A 107 6.98 -5.85 13.25
N TYR A 108 5.84 -5.16 13.20
CA TYR A 108 4.58 -5.73 12.75
C TYR A 108 4.53 -5.85 11.22
N SER A 109 4.01 -6.98 10.73
CA SER A 109 3.52 -7.04 9.36
C SER A 109 2.17 -6.32 9.24
N ASN A 110 2.00 -5.46 8.22
CA ASN A 110 0.77 -4.74 7.90
C ASN A 110 0.40 -4.99 6.43
N ALA A 111 -0.83 -5.45 6.19
CA ALA A 111 -1.33 -5.78 4.86
C ALA A 111 -1.27 -4.61 3.84
N THR A 112 -1.44 -3.36 4.30
CA THR A 112 -1.39 -2.18 3.42
C THR A 112 0.04 -1.75 3.11
N ARG A 113 1.02 -2.15 3.92
CA ARG A 113 2.45 -1.96 3.66
C ARG A 113 3.05 -3.26 3.14
N TRP A 114 3.04 -3.41 1.82
CA TRP A 114 3.46 -4.62 1.09
C TRP A 114 4.84 -5.19 1.48
N SER A 115 5.81 -4.35 1.85
CA SER A 115 7.14 -4.81 2.29
C SER A 115 7.24 -5.22 3.76
N SER A 116 6.16 -5.11 4.54
CA SER A 116 6.18 -5.31 5.99
C SER A 116 6.42 -6.76 6.41
N VAL A 117 5.91 -7.75 5.65
CA VAL A 117 6.17 -9.17 5.90
C VAL A 117 7.66 -9.47 5.78
N TRP A 118 8.29 -8.96 4.71
CA TRP A 118 9.73 -9.09 4.51
C TRP A 118 10.55 -8.42 5.61
N ARG A 119 10.21 -7.19 6.00
CA ARG A 119 10.90 -6.48 7.10
C ARG A 119 10.77 -7.22 8.43
N MET A 120 9.59 -7.78 8.71
CA MET A 120 9.37 -8.63 9.89
C MET A 120 10.28 -9.86 9.85
N MET A 121 10.35 -10.56 8.72
CA MET A 121 11.17 -11.77 8.58
C MET A 121 12.68 -11.49 8.75
N ILE A 122 13.21 -10.41 8.17
CA ILE A 122 14.63 -10.04 8.36
C ILE A 122 14.98 -9.80 9.83
N ARG A 123 14.03 -9.32 10.64
CA ARG A 123 14.27 -9.05 12.07
C ARG A 123 14.25 -10.32 12.92
N TYR A 124 13.69 -11.41 12.39
CA TYR A 124 13.67 -12.71 13.06
C TYR A 124 14.99 -13.49 12.84
N VAL A 125 15.62 -13.31 11.68
CA VAL A 125 16.89 -13.96 11.28
C VAL A 125 18.09 -13.20 11.82
#